data_AF-A0A800JG25-F1
#
_entry.id   AF-A0A800JG25-F1
#
_cell.length_a   1.000
_cell.length_b   1.000
_cell.length_c   1.000
_cell.angle_alpha   90.00
_cell.angle_beta   90.00
_cell.angle_gamma   90.00
#
_symmetry.space_group_name_H-M   'P 1'
#
loop_
_entity.id
_entity.type
_entity.pdbx_description
1 polymer ?
#
loop_
_entity_poly.entity_id
_entity_poly.type
_entity_poly.pdbx_seq_one_letter_code
_entity_poly.pdbx_strand_id
1 'polypeptide(L)'
;MIGYPDIFNELRRDDIVGYYRARYFPSNIFYVIVGDVNAVEVIEQVATAFANNKNKPSPPVLLPNEPRQTAPREVIEEAPIQL
;
A
#
# COMPACT_ATOMS: atom_id res chain seq x y z
N MET A 1 -3.71 -5.75 -11.10
CA MET A 1 -2.79 -6.77 -11.65
C MET A 1 -2.73 -7.93 -10.64
N ILE A 2 -2.84 -9.19 -11.08
CA ILE A 2 -2.91 -10.37 -10.18
C ILE A 2 -1.58 -11.13 -10.03
N GLY A 3 -0.51 -10.63 -10.67
CA GLY A 3 0.78 -11.31 -10.76
C GLY A 3 0.97 -12.05 -12.09
N TYR A 4 2.18 -12.53 -12.33
CA TYR A 4 2.57 -13.30 -13.51
C TYR A 4 2.76 -14.78 -13.13
N PRO A 5 2.29 -15.74 -13.96
CA PRO A 5 2.38 -17.17 -13.64
C PRO A 5 3.81 -17.64 -13.33
N ASP A 6 4.78 -17.17 -14.11
CA ASP A 6 6.18 -17.58 -13.97
C ASP A 6 6.75 -17.17 -12.60
N ILE A 7 6.45 -15.95 -12.15
CA ILE A 7 6.86 -15.43 -10.84
C ILE A 7 6.11 -16.15 -9.71
N PHE A 8 4.83 -16.45 -9.91
CA PHE A 8 4.02 -17.14 -8.91
C PHE A 8 4.54 -18.55 -8.61
N ASN A 9 4.98 -19.27 -9.65
CA ASN A 9 5.51 -20.63 -9.52
C ASN A 9 6.87 -20.69 -8.80
N GLU A 10 7.61 -19.57 -8.75
CA GLU A 10 8.90 -19.47 -8.05
C GLU A 10 8.77 -19.02 -6.60
N LEU A 11 7.60 -18.55 -6.18
CA LEU A 11 7.37 -17.93 -4.88
C LEU A 11 7.62 -18.92 -3.73
N ARG A 12 8.47 -18.52 -2.77
CA ARG A 12 8.74 -19.31 -1.56
C ARG A 12 8.01 -18.71 -0.36
N ARG A 13 7.87 -19.53 0.70
CA ARG A 13 7.28 -19.11 1.97
C ARG A 13 7.97 -17.87 2.54
N ASP A 14 9.29 -17.81 2.46
CA ASP A 14 10.07 -16.72 3.02
C ASP A 14 9.82 -15.39 2.29
N ASP A 15 9.52 -15.43 0.98
CA ASP A 15 9.15 -14.24 0.22
C ASP A 15 7.82 -13.67 0.71
N ILE A 16 6.84 -14.55 0.95
CA ILE A 16 5.51 -14.18 1.47
C ILE A 16 5.63 -13.58 2.88
N VAL A 17 6.35 -14.27 3.77
CA VAL A 17 6.54 -13.83 5.15
C VAL A 17 7.37 -12.54 5.20
N GLY A 18 8.37 -12.42 4.32
CA GLY A 18 9.19 -11.22 4.16
C GLY A 18 8.35 -10.02 3.76
N TYR A 19 7.52 -10.17 2.72
CA TYR A 19 6.59 -9.13 2.28
C TYR A 19 5.64 -8.71 3.40
N TYR A 20 5.01 -9.68 4.07
CA TYR A 20 4.11 -9.41 5.19
C TYR A 20 4.80 -8.59 6.29
N ARG A 21 5.99 -9.02 6.73
CA ARG A 21 6.76 -8.34 7.78
C ARG A 21 7.25 -6.96 7.39
N ALA A 22 7.40 -6.69 6.09
CA ALA A 22 7.85 -5.42 5.54
C ALA A 22 6.71 -4.42 5.33
N ARG A 23 5.46 -4.89 5.13
CA ARG A 23 4.31 -4.02 4.84
C ARG A 23 3.29 -3.93 5.98
N TYR A 24 3.13 -4.97 6.78
CA TYR A 24 2.09 -5.03 7.82
C TYR A 24 2.64 -4.65 9.20
N PHE A 25 3.07 -3.39 9.34
CA PHE A 25 3.50 -2.80 10.61
C PHE A 25 2.56 -1.67 11.04
N PRO A 26 2.44 -1.36 12.35
CA PRO A 26 1.41 -0.45 12.87
C PRO A 26 1.32 0.91 12.18
N SER A 27 2.44 1.56 11.88
CA SER A 27 2.42 2.88 11.22
C SER A 27 2.06 2.85 9.73
N ASN A 28 1.79 1.67 9.17
CA ASN A 28 1.37 1.47 7.79
C ASN A 28 0.01 0.73 7.67
N ILE A 29 -0.76 0.66 8.75
CA ILE A 29 -2.10 0.06 8.78
C ILE A 29 -3.07 1.05 9.46
N PHE A 30 -4.32 1.05 9.00
CA PHE A 30 -5.41 1.78 9.64
C PHE A 30 -6.46 0.79 10.16
N TYR A 31 -7.01 1.07 11.34
CA TYR A 31 -8.20 0.39 11.85
C TYR A 31 -9.41 1.23 11.53
N VAL A 32 -10.37 0.65 10.79
CA VAL A 32 -11.61 1.32 10.40
C VAL A 32 -12.77 0.64 11.11
N ILE A 33 -13.51 1.40 11.92
CA ILE A 33 -14.58 0.88 12.79
C ILE A 33 -15.81 1.75 12.57
N VAL A 34 -16.93 1.13 12.22
CA VAL A 34 -18.18 1.83 11.84
C VAL A 34 -19.36 1.09 12.45
N GLY A 35 -20.24 1.84 13.11
CA GLY A 35 -21.46 1.31 13.74
C GLY A 35 -21.84 2.09 14.99
N ASP A 36 -22.79 1.54 15.75
CA ASP A 36 -23.12 2.02 17.09
C ASP A 36 -22.08 1.49 18.08
N VAL A 37 -21.04 2.29 18.32
CA VAL A 37 -19.90 1.92 19.16
C VAL A 37 -19.53 3.05 20.10
N ASN A 38 -19.13 2.70 21.32
CA ASN A 38 -18.47 3.65 22.20
C ASN A 38 -17.01 3.83 21.77
N ALA A 39 -16.68 5.01 21.23
CA ALA A 39 -15.35 5.29 20.72
C ALA A 39 -14.23 5.11 21.76
N VAL A 40 -14.48 5.47 23.02
CA VAL A 40 -13.45 5.43 24.08
C VAL A 40 -13.08 3.98 24.39
N GLU A 41 -14.10 3.14 24.59
CA GLU A 41 -13.92 1.71 24.89
C GLU A 41 -13.23 0.98 23.73
N VAL A 42 -13.63 1.29 22.50
CA VAL A 42 -13.06 0.66 21.30
C VAL A 42 -11.59 1.03 21.12
N ILE A 43 -11.21 2.29 21.35
CA ILE A 43 -9.81 2.71 21.25
C ILE A 43 -8.96 1.95 22.28
N GLU A 44 -9.44 1.79 23.51
CA GLU A 44 -8.73 1.04 24.55
C GLU A 44 -8.59 -0.45 24.21
N GLN A 45 -9.65 -1.07 23.67
CA GLN A 45 -9.62 -2.46 23.21
C GLN A 45 -8.60 -2.66 22.08
N VAL A 46 -8.58 -1.77 21.09
CA VAL A 46 -7.63 -1.83 19.96
C VAL A 46 -6.20 -1.61 20.47
N ALA A 47 -5.98 -0.63 21.35
CA ALA A 47 -4.67 -0.37 21.93
C ALA A 47 -4.13 -1.60 22.70
N THR A 48 -5.00 -2.26 23.47
CA THR A 48 -4.64 -3.46 24.24
C THR A 48 -4.37 -4.66 23.33
N ALA A 49 -5.25 -4.92 22.36
CA ALA A 49 -5.14 -6.04 21.44
C ALA A 49 -3.85 -5.99 20.60
N PHE A 50 -3.41 -4.79 20.23
CA PHE A 50 -2.24 -4.58 19.36
C PHE A 50 -1.00 -4.05 20.10
N ALA A 51 -1.00 -4.04 21.44
CA ALA A 51 0.11 -3.52 22.25
C ALA A 51 1.47 -4.19 21.93
N ASN A 52 1.47 -5.47 21.56
CA ASN A 52 2.67 -6.23 21.24
C ASN A 52 3.17 -6.02 19.79
N ASN A 53 2.41 -5.30 18.96
CA ASN A 53 2.76 -5.07 17.57
C ASN A 53 3.78 -3.93 17.48
N LYS A 54 5.07 -4.25 17.43
CA LYS A 54 6.14 -3.25 17.44
C LYS A 54 6.22 -2.51 16.10
N ASN A 55 6.38 -1.19 16.18
CA ASN A 55 6.59 -0.38 14.99
C ASN A 55 7.96 -0.69 14.34
N LYS A 56 8.03 -0.48 13.02
CA LYS A 56 9.27 -0.61 12.24
C LYS A 56 9.48 0.65 11.42
N PRO A 57 10.75 1.02 11.12
CA PRO A 57 11.02 2.08 10.18
C PRO A 57 10.46 1.71 8.81
N SER A 58 9.67 2.61 8.22
CA SER A 58 9.21 2.46 6.84
C SER A 58 10.42 2.58 5.91
N PRO A 59 10.55 1.72 4.88
CA PRO A 59 11.55 1.92 3.85
C PRO A 59 11.34 3.30 3.19
N PRO A 60 12.43 4.03 2.89
CA PRO A 60 12.33 5.32 2.23
C PRO A 60 11.78 5.14 0.82
N VAL A 61 10.77 5.94 0.46
CA VAL A 61 10.29 6.01 -0.92
C VAL A 61 11.18 7.01 -1.64
N LEU A 62 12.12 6.51 -2.43
CA LEU A 62 12.95 7.33 -3.30
C LEU A 62 12.13 7.71 -4.54
N LEU A 63 11.44 8.83 -4.46
CA LEU A 63 10.79 9.41 -5.64
C LEU A 63 11.86 10.20 -6.41
N PRO A 64 12.07 9.90 -7.71
CA PRO A 64 12.92 10.75 -8.53
C PRO A 64 12.30 12.14 -8.61
N ASN A 65 13.12 13.17 -8.62
CA ASN A 65 12.62 14.53 -8.80
C ASN A 65 11.97 14.63 -10.18
N GLU A 66 10.79 15.24 -10.25
CA GLU A 66 10.14 15.44 -11.53
C GLU A 66 11.00 16.39 -12.38
N PRO A 67 11.41 15.99 -13.59
CA PRO A 67 12.19 16.84 -14.45
C PRO A 67 11.36 18.08 -14.81
N ARG A 68 12.02 19.25 -14.78
CA ARG A 68 11.38 20.51 -15.15
C ARG A 68 10.79 20.42 -16.55
N GLN A 69 9.50 20.74 -16.68
CA GLN A 69 8.86 20.86 -17.98
C GLN A 69 9.45 22.06 -18.74
N THR A 70 10.14 21.80 -19.85
CA THR A 70 10.78 22.83 -20.69
C THR A 70 9.89 23.34 -21.82
N ALA A 71 8.87 22.57 -22.19
CA ALA A 71 7.91 22.92 -23.23
C ALA A 71 6.57 22.18 -22.98
N PRO A 72 5.46 22.65 -23.58
CA PRO A 72 4.21 21.89 -23.61
C PRO A 72 4.45 20.49 -24.20
N ARG A 73 3.83 19.47 -23.58
CA ARG A 73 3.77 18.12 -24.13
C ARG A 73 2.39 17.97 -24.77
N GLU A 74 2.35 17.72 -26.07
CA GLU A 74 1.12 17.44 -26.79
C GLU A 74 1.17 16.00 -27.32
N VAL A 75 0.11 15.24 -27.07
CA VAL A 75 -0.08 13.90 -27.62
C VAL A 75 -1.40 13.95 -28.38
N ILE A 76 -1.31 13.86 -29.72
CA ILE A 76 -2.46 13.76 -30.60
C ILE A 76 -2.63 12.28 -30.93
N GLU A 77 -3.70 11.68 -30.43
CA GLU A 77 -4.11 10.33 -30.83
C GLU A 77 -5.28 10.45 -31.80
N GLU A 78 -5.10 9.95 -33.02
CA GLU A 78 -6.20 9.79 -33.97
C GLU A 78 -6.94 8.49 -33.67
N ALA A 79 -8.23 8.60 -33.35
CA ALA A 79 -9.13 7.45 -33.20
C ALA A 79 -10.15 7.44 -34.35
N PRO A 80 -10.53 6.26 -34.87
CA PRO A 80 -11.61 6.17 -35.84
C PRO A 80 -12.92 6.61 -35.19
N ILE A 81 -13.41 7.79 -35.56
CA ILE A 81 -14.77 8.23 -35.26
C ILE A 81 -15.69 7.76 -36.39
N GLN A 82 -16.64 6.91 -36.06
CA GLN A 82 -17.65 6.43 -37.00
C GLN A 82 -18.78 7.48 -37.10
N LEU A 83 -19.05 7.97 -38.31
CA LEU A 83 -20.06 8.98 -38.62
C LEU A 83 -21.40 8.31 -38.97
#